data_AF-A0A414DGP5-F1
#
_entry.id   AF-A0A414DGP5-F1
#
_cell.length_a   1.000
_cell.length_b   1.000
_cell.length_c   1.000
_cell.angle_alpha   90.00
_cell.angle_beta   90.00
_cell.angle_gamma   90.00
#
_symmetry.space_group_name_H-M   'P 1'
#
loop_
_entity.id
_entity.type
_entity.pdbx_description
1 polymer ?
#
loop_
_entity_poly.entity_id
_entity_poly.type
_entity_poly.pdbx_seq_one_letter_code
_entity_poly.pdbx_strand_id
1 'polypeptide(L)'
;MAKKDYVRYINSLLNENTEQSKQELSDLFADEEFRKNDMLEDTRMGYMYIAICIYREEKAAHIEENILMNVDSLGEICDLICDIKFLLWRIEFQIESKALTQAVNRIEEEKLSVIAVEYIIRTACFDKKNVLLKLCEYYIRLNKEDIAFEMLKYGKDINR
;
A
#
# COMPACT_ATOMS: atom_id res chain seq x y z
N MET A 1 14.31 22.83 4.29
CA MET A 1 15.26 22.08 3.43
C MET A 1 14.71 22.13 2.00
N ALA A 2 15.51 22.14 0.93
CA ALA A 2 14.95 22.32 -0.43
C ALA A 2 14.28 21.02 -0.93
N LYS A 3 13.29 21.09 -1.82
CA LYS A 3 12.52 19.92 -2.33
C LYS A 3 13.39 18.75 -2.83
N LYS A 4 14.49 19.05 -3.55
CA LYS A 4 15.43 18.02 -4.04
C LYS A 4 16.19 17.31 -2.91
N ASP A 5 16.31 17.97 -1.76
CA ASP A 5 17.00 17.41 -0.59
C ASP A 5 16.08 16.41 0.12
N TYR A 6 14.77 16.67 0.21
CA TYR A 6 13.81 15.71 0.79
C TYR A 6 13.70 14.41 0.00
N VAL A 7 13.63 14.46 -1.34
CA VAL A 7 13.59 13.23 -2.16
C VAL A 7 14.86 12.39 -1.95
N ARG A 8 16.02 13.03 -1.90
CA ARG A 8 17.30 12.34 -1.65
C ARG A 8 17.34 11.74 -0.26
N TYR A 9 16.88 12.47 0.73
CA TYR A 9 16.83 12.02 2.12
C TYR A 9 15.84 10.87 2.34
N ILE A 10 14.65 10.94 1.74
CA ILE A 10 13.69 9.84 1.77
C ILE A 10 14.29 8.58 1.13
N ASN A 11 14.93 8.72 -0.03
CA ASN A 11 15.60 7.59 -0.68
C ASN A 11 16.75 7.03 0.18
N SER A 12 17.51 7.86 0.90
CA SER A 12 18.55 7.33 1.79
C SER A 12 17.95 6.53 2.94
N LEU A 13 16.85 7.00 3.54
CA LEU A 13 16.18 6.28 4.62
C LEU A 13 15.55 4.96 4.15
N LEU A 14 14.96 4.95 2.95
CA LEU A 14 14.43 3.73 2.31
C LEU A 14 15.54 2.71 2.04
N ASN A 15 16.65 3.16 1.47
CA ASN A 15 17.79 2.31 1.19
C ASN A 15 18.49 1.77 2.45
N GLU A 16 18.47 2.50 3.57
CA GLU A 16 18.96 1.99 4.86
C GLU A 16 18.10 0.86 5.41
N ASN A 17 16.77 0.92 5.17
CA ASN A 17 15.77 -0.08 5.54
C ASN A 17 15.89 -0.63 6.99
N THR A 18 16.33 0.20 7.93
CA THR A 18 16.39 -0.16 9.35
C THR A 18 15.08 0.25 10.04
N GLU A 19 14.79 -0.34 11.20
CA GLU A 19 13.63 0.11 11.98
C GLU A 19 13.73 1.57 12.42
N GLN A 20 14.95 2.08 12.61
CA GLN A 20 15.18 3.49 12.88
C GLN A 20 14.84 4.35 11.66
N SER A 21 15.31 3.99 10.46
CA SER A 21 15.05 4.78 9.26
C SER A 21 13.56 4.76 8.87
N LYS A 22 12.85 3.64 9.08
CA LYS A 22 11.39 3.55 8.91
C LYS A 22 10.64 4.42 9.92
N GLN A 23 11.10 4.47 11.17
CA GLN A 23 10.51 5.35 12.18
C GLN A 23 10.73 6.82 11.83
N GLU A 24 11.92 7.18 11.36
CA GLU A 24 12.26 8.54 10.93
C GLU A 24 11.43 8.99 9.72
N LEU A 25 11.21 8.10 8.75
CA LEU A 25 10.24 8.34 7.67
C LEU A 25 8.83 8.56 8.21
N SER A 26 8.38 7.71 9.15
CA SER A 26 7.07 7.90 9.78
C SER A 26 6.99 9.26 10.47
N ASP A 27 7.99 9.69 11.22
CA ASP A 27 7.96 10.96 11.95
C ASP A 27 7.96 12.17 10.99
N LEU A 28 8.75 12.10 9.91
CA LEU A 28 8.77 13.13 8.86
C LEU A 28 7.38 13.34 8.25
N PHE A 29 6.67 12.26 7.92
CA PHE A 29 5.31 12.37 7.37
C PHE A 29 4.23 12.63 8.43
N ALA A 30 4.57 12.58 9.73
CA ALA A 30 3.72 13.05 10.84
C ALA A 30 3.80 14.58 11.03
N ASP A 31 4.85 15.22 10.55
CA ASP A 31 5.02 16.67 10.63
C ASP A 31 4.02 17.42 9.72
N GLU A 32 3.27 18.37 10.31
CA GLU A 32 2.25 19.14 9.59
C GLU A 32 2.84 20.16 8.62
N GLU A 33 3.98 20.75 8.95
CA GLU A 33 4.62 21.79 8.14
C GLU A 33 5.14 21.18 6.84
N PHE A 34 5.81 20.03 6.94
CA PHE A 34 6.25 19.23 5.82
C PHE A 34 5.09 18.83 4.90
N ARG A 35 3.97 18.34 5.47
CA ARG A 35 2.78 17.96 4.66
C ARG A 35 2.15 19.15 3.94
N LYS A 36 2.09 20.32 4.56
CA LYS A 36 1.44 21.50 3.98
C LYS A 36 2.30 22.20 2.94
N ASN A 37 3.62 22.25 3.16
CA ASN A 37 4.50 23.11 2.38
C ASN A 37 5.31 22.35 1.33
N ASP A 38 5.69 21.10 1.58
CA ASP A 38 6.65 20.37 0.75
C ASP A 38 6.04 19.16 0.00
N MET A 39 4.93 18.60 0.52
CA MET A 39 4.28 17.41 -0.06
C MET A 39 3.37 17.69 -1.26
N LEU A 40 2.64 18.81 -1.24
CA LEU A 40 1.49 19.05 -2.14
C LEU A 40 1.84 19.16 -3.63
N GLU A 41 3.09 19.48 -3.95
CA GLU A 41 3.54 19.68 -5.34
C GLU A 41 4.24 18.46 -5.96
N ASP A 42 4.30 17.31 -5.27
CA ASP A 42 4.93 16.10 -5.80
C ASP A 42 4.05 14.88 -5.51
N THR A 43 3.38 14.38 -6.56
CA THR A 43 2.50 13.21 -6.48
C THR A 43 3.21 11.98 -5.90
N ARG A 44 4.53 11.85 -6.08
CA ARG A 44 5.32 10.75 -5.51
C ARG A 44 5.32 10.78 -3.99
N MET A 45 5.34 11.98 -3.39
CA MET A 45 5.21 12.13 -1.95
C MET A 45 3.83 11.71 -1.45
N GLY A 46 2.79 11.84 -2.29
CA GLY A 46 1.47 11.29 -2.01
C GLY A 46 1.47 9.76 -1.92
N TYR A 47 2.16 9.08 -2.83
CA TYR A 47 2.32 7.61 -2.75
C TYR A 47 3.16 7.19 -1.54
N MET A 48 4.24 7.92 -1.24
CA MET A 48 5.01 7.68 -0.02
C MET A 48 4.15 7.87 1.23
N TYR A 49 3.31 8.91 1.27
CA TYR A 49 2.40 9.12 2.38
C TYR A 49 1.43 7.95 2.56
N ILE A 50 0.88 7.41 1.47
CA ILE A 50 0.06 6.18 1.52
C ILE A 50 0.87 5.02 2.09
N ALA A 51 2.11 4.80 1.63
CA ALA A 51 2.98 3.75 2.15
C ALA A 51 3.26 3.92 3.66
N ILE A 52 3.47 5.15 4.14
CA ILE A 52 3.67 5.43 5.57
C ILE A 52 2.39 5.17 6.38
N CYS A 53 1.22 5.52 5.86
CA CYS A 53 -0.04 5.20 6.50
C CYS A 53 -0.22 3.67 6.64
N ILE A 54 0.06 2.92 5.58
CA ILE A 54 0.03 1.46 5.60
C ILE A 54 1.04 0.91 6.63
N TYR A 55 2.30 1.36 6.59
CA TYR A 55 3.34 0.94 7.52
C TYR A 55 2.93 1.15 8.98
N ARG A 56 2.30 2.28 9.31
CA ARG A 56 1.82 2.55 10.68
C ARG A 56 0.73 1.58 11.13
N GLU A 57 -0.21 1.25 10.24
CA GLU A 57 -1.27 0.27 10.52
C GLU A 57 -0.70 -1.15 10.65
N GLU A 58 0.22 -1.54 9.77
CA GLU A 58 0.95 -2.81 9.82
C GLU A 58 1.76 -2.95 11.12
N LYS A 59 2.49 -1.91 11.53
CA LYS A 59 3.24 -1.87 12.78
C LYS A 59 2.34 -2.00 14.00
N ALA A 60 1.18 -1.33 14.01
CA ALA A 60 0.18 -1.45 15.07
C ALA A 60 -0.44 -2.86 15.15
N ALA A 61 -0.51 -3.56 14.03
CA ALA A 61 -0.95 -4.94 13.94
C ALA A 61 0.18 -5.98 14.11
N HIS A 62 1.40 -5.55 14.41
CA HIS A 62 2.59 -6.39 14.57
C HIS A 62 2.94 -7.24 13.33
N ILE A 63 2.74 -6.68 12.13
CA ILE A 63 3.16 -7.30 10.87
C ILE A 63 4.66 -7.04 10.64
N GLU A 64 5.46 -8.11 10.56
CA GLU A 64 6.91 -8.02 10.33
C GLU A 64 7.22 -7.70 8.85
N GLU A 65 6.60 -8.43 7.91
CA GLU A 65 6.72 -8.20 6.46
C GLU A 65 5.81 -7.03 6.05
N ASN A 66 6.29 -5.80 6.26
CA ASN A 66 5.57 -4.56 5.98
C ASN A 66 5.89 -3.98 4.59
N ILE A 67 5.08 -3.01 4.15
CA ILE A 67 5.15 -2.40 2.81
C ILE A 67 6.49 -1.71 2.50
N LEU A 68 7.29 -1.35 3.51
CA LEU A 68 8.60 -0.72 3.33
C LEU A 68 9.76 -1.73 3.26
N MET A 69 9.50 -3.03 3.41
CA MET A 69 10.56 -4.04 3.55
C MET A 69 11.33 -4.31 2.25
N ASN A 70 10.64 -4.33 1.11
CA ASN A 70 11.21 -4.73 -0.19
C ASN A 70 11.35 -3.56 -1.18
N VAL A 71 11.49 -2.34 -0.67
CA VAL A 71 11.60 -1.12 -1.48
C VAL A 71 12.81 -0.30 -1.04
N ASP A 72 13.58 0.18 -2.01
CA ASP A 72 14.82 0.94 -1.77
C ASP A 72 14.70 2.43 -2.11
N SER A 73 13.61 2.83 -2.77
CA SER A 73 13.46 4.17 -3.30
C SER A 73 12.00 4.60 -3.43
N LEU A 74 11.82 5.92 -3.47
CA LEU A 74 10.53 6.56 -3.69
C LEU A 74 9.91 6.13 -5.04
N GLY A 75 10.75 5.82 -6.03
CA GLY A 75 10.31 5.30 -7.32
C GLY A 75 9.62 3.95 -7.17
N GLU A 76 10.26 3.00 -6.48
CA GLU A 76 9.71 1.66 -6.26
C GLU A 76 8.41 1.68 -5.45
N ILE A 77 8.30 2.56 -4.44
CA ILE A 77 7.04 2.79 -3.72
C ILE A 77 5.92 3.24 -4.66
N CYS A 78 6.23 4.18 -5.57
CA CYS A 78 5.25 4.66 -6.54
C CYS A 78 4.82 3.55 -7.49
N ASP A 79 5.78 2.79 -8.01
CA ASP A 79 5.52 1.70 -8.95
C ASP A 79 4.68 0.60 -8.29
N LEU A 80 5.04 0.17 -7.08
CA LEU A 80 4.30 -0.82 -6.29
C LEU A 80 2.83 -0.41 -6.07
N ILE A 81 2.59 0.79 -5.54
CA ILE A 81 1.22 1.23 -5.25
C ILE A 81 0.44 1.48 -6.55
N CYS A 82 1.08 2.03 -7.58
CA CYS A 82 0.45 2.24 -8.88
C CYS A 82 0.04 0.91 -9.52
N ASP A 83 0.92 -0.08 -9.55
CA ASP A 83 0.68 -1.39 -10.15
C ASP A 83 -0.50 -2.09 -9.50
N ILE A 84 -0.52 -2.16 -8.16
CA ILE A 84 -1.61 -2.77 -7.42
C ILE A 84 -2.92 -2.03 -7.70
N LYS A 85 -2.90 -0.69 -7.68
CA LYS A 85 -4.09 0.12 -7.99
C LYS A 85 -4.64 -0.19 -9.38
N PHE A 86 -3.80 -0.26 -10.40
CA PHE A 86 -4.24 -0.57 -11.77
C PHE A 86 -4.81 -1.99 -11.88
N LEU A 87 -4.23 -2.96 -11.16
CA LEU A 87 -4.74 -4.33 -11.11
C LEU A 87 -6.12 -4.39 -10.44
N LEU A 88 -6.33 -3.66 -9.34
CA LEU A 88 -7.62 -3.55 -8.67
C LEU A 88 -8.68 -2.89 -9.56
N TRP A 89 -8.34 -1.84 -10.29
CA TRP A 89 -9.25 -1.22 -11.26
C TRP A 89 -9.65 -2.16 -12.39
N ARG A 90 -8.75 -3.02 -12.87
CA ARG A 90 -9.09 -4.04 -13.88
C ARG A 90 -10.11 -5.06 -13.36
N ILE A 91 -10.07 -5.39 -12.06
CA ILE A 91 -11.08 -6.22 -11.38
C ILE A 91 -12.43 -5.48 -11.27
N GLU A 92 -12.39 -4.19 -10.90
CA GLU A 92 -13.56 -3.34 -10.72
C GLU A 92 -14.34 -3.16 -12.02
N PHE A 93 -13.67 -2.72 -13.07
CA PHE A 93 -14.26 -2.43 -14.38
C PHE A 93 -14.47 -3.66 -15.26
N GLN A 94 -14.20 -4.87 -14.73
CA GLN A 94 -14.38 -6.16 -15.41
C GLN A 94 -13.72 -6.22 -16.80
N ILE A 95 -12.58 -5.55 -16.96
CA ILE A 95 -11.96 -5.32 -18.27
C ILE A 95 -11.44 -6.65 -18.84
N GLU A 96 -11.00 -7.58 -17.98
CA GLU A 96 -10.33 -8.81 -18.40
C GLU A 96 -10.59 -10.01 -17.47
N SER A 97 -10.68 -11.21 -18.05
CA SER A 97 -10.93 -12.47 -17.32
C SER A 97 -9.79 -12.90 -16.39
N LYS A 98 -8.56 -12.43 -16.62
CA LYS A 98 -7.36 -12.78 -15.85
C LYS A 98 -6.96 -11.73 -14.80
N ALA A 99 -7.74 -10.66 -14.64
CA ALA A 99 -7.38 -9.55 -13.74
C ALA A 99 -7.19 -10.02 -12.29
N LEU A 100 -8.05 -10.90 -11.78
CA LEU A 100 -7.94 -11.46 -10.43
C LEU A 100 -6.65 -12.26 -10.23
N THR A 101 -6.31 -13.14 -11.18
CA THR A 101 -5.08 -13.94 -11.11
C THR A 101 -3.84 -13.04 -11.10
N GLN A 102 -3.80 -12.02 -11.95
CA GLN A 102 -2.67 -11.11 -12.01
C GLN A 102 -2.54 -10.26 -10.74
N ALA A 103 -3.66 -9.78 -10.20
CA ALA A 103 -3.68 -9.04 -8.93
C ALA A 103 -3.16 -9.90 -7.78
N VAL A 104 -3.68 -11.11 -7.61
CA VAL A 104 -3.27 -12.00 -6.52
C VAL A 104 -1.81 -12.44 -6.67
N ASN A 105 -1.35 -12.78 -7.87
CA ASN A 105 0.06 -13.09 -8.08
C ASN A 105 0.95 -11.91 -7.68
N ARG A 106 0.61 -10.68 -8.09
CA ARG A 106 1.40 -9.49 -7.76
C ARG A 106 1.41 -9.22 -6.26
N ILE A 107 0.26 -9.36 -5.58
CA ILE A 107 0.12 -9.21 -4.12
C ILE A 107 1.03 -10.21 -3.40
N GLU A 108 1.05 -11.47 -3.84
CA GLU A 108 1.86 -12.52 -3.23
C GLU A 108 3.36 -12.37 -3.53
N GLU A 109 3.73 -11.98 -4.76
CA GLU A 109 5.11 -11.71 -5.16
C GLU A 109 5.74 -10.58 -4.34
N GLU A 110 4.99 -9.48 -4.15
CA GLU A 110 5.41 -8.32 -3.36
C GLU A 110 5.18 -8.51 -1.86
N LYS A 111 4.58 -9.64 -1.48
CA LYS A 111 4.26 -10.02 -0.09
C LYS A 111 3.47 -8.96 0.67
N LEU A 112 2.50 -8.35 0.01
CA LEU A 112 1.68 -7.32 0.62
C LEU A 112 0.78 -7.94 1.69
N SER A 113 0.77 -7.31 2.86
CA SER A 113 -0.16 -7.69 3.92
C SER A 113 -1.61 -7.42 3.51
N VAL A 114 -2.54 -8.11 4.18
CA VAL A 114 -3.97 -7.83 4.01
C VAL A 114 -4.32 -6.38 4.34
N ILE A 115 -3.63 -5.77 5.31
CA ILE A 115 -3.79 -4.36 5.70
C ILE A 115 -3.39 -3.45 4.53
N ALA A 116 -2.24 -3.71 3.90
CA ALA A 116 -1.79 -2.96 2.75
C ALA A 116 -2.80 -3.03 1.60
N VAL A 117 -3.28 -4.24 1.28
CA VAL A 117 -4.26 -4.44 0.21
C VAL A 117 -5.60 -3.75 0.53
N GLU A 118 -6.10 -3.87 1.76
CA GLU A 118 -7.33 -3.18 2.20
C GLU A 118 -7.19 -1.67 2.07
N TYR A 119 -6.07 -1.10 2.53
CA TYR A 119 -5.83 0.33 2.51
C TYR A 119 -5.82 0.86 1.07
N ILE A 120 -5.17 0.14 0.14
CA ILE A 120 -5.14 0.50 -1.27
C ILE A 120 -6.55 0.41 -1.89
N ILE A 121 -7.34 -0.63 -1.57
CA ILE A 121 -8.73 -0.74 -2.03
C ILE A 121 -9.54 0.45 -1.50
N ARG A 122 -9.43 0.75 -0.21
CA ARG A 122 -10.16 1.84 0.46
C ARG A 122 -9.84 3.21 -0.11
N THR A 123 -8.60 3.45 -0.51
CA THR A 123 -8.18 4.75 -1.04
C THR A 123 -8.33 4.88 -2.55
N ALA A 124 -8.26 3.79 -3.31
CA ALA A 124 -8.20 3.86 -4.76
C ALA A 124 -9.43 3.35 -5.52
N CYS A 125 -10.24 2.46 -4.93
CA CYS A 125 -11.38 1.85 -5.62
C CYS A 125 -12.69 2.63 -5.39
N PHE A 126 -13.58 2.61 -6.38
CA PHE A 126 -14.90 3.23 -6.29
C PHE A 126 -15.88 2.28 -5.58
N ASP A 127 -16.01 1.05 -6.06
CA ASP A 127 -16.79 -0.07 -5.52
C ASP A 127 -15.92 -1.00 -4.67
N LYS A 128 -15.43 -0.44 -3.57
CA LYS A 128 -14.48 -1.05 -2.64
C LYS A 128 -14.94 -2.42 -2.15
N LYS A 129 -16.23 -2.53 -1.79
CA LYS A 129 -16.84 -3.78 -1.30
C LYS A 129 -16.79 -4.88 -2.33
N ASN A 130 -17.16 -4.59 -3.57
CA ASN A 130 -17.16 -5.59 -4.63
C ASN A 130 -15.75 -6.04 -4.99
N VAL A 131 -14.78 -5.13 -5.05
CA VAL A 131 -13.37 -5.48 -5.28
C VAL A 131 -12.86 -6.40 -4.17
N LEU A 132 -13.09 -6.04 -2.89
CA LEU A 132 -12.73 -6.87 -1.74
C LEU A 132 -13.37 -8.27 -1.82
N LEU A 133 -14.68 -8.35 -2.06
CA LEU A 133 -15.40 -9.63 -2.13
C LEU A 133 -14.89 -10.52 -3.26
N LYS A 134 -14.60 -9.96 -4.43
CA LYS A 134 -14.01 -10.72 -5.55
C LYS A 134 -12.63 -11.29 -5.20
N LEU A 135 -11.81 -10.54 -4.46
CA LEU A 135 -10.52 -11.03 -3.98
C LEU A 135 -10.71 -12.17 -2.95
N CYS A 136 -11.60 -11.98 -1.97
CA CYS A 136 -11.94 -13.02 -0.99
C CYS A 136 -12.43 -14.31 -1.68
N GLU A 137 -13.38 -14.21 -2.61
CA GLU A 137 -13.88 -15.36 -3.38
C GLU A 137 -12.76 -16.06 -4.15
N TYR A 138 -11.81 -15.30 -4.70
CA TYR A 138 -10.69 -15.85 -5.42
C TYR A 138 -9.71 -16.58 -4.49
N TYR A 139 -9.36 -16.01 -3.34
CA TYR A 139 -8.54 -16.68 -2.32
C TYR A 139 -9.19 -17.96 -1.77
N ILE A 140 -10.51 -17.97 -1.58
CA ILE A 140 -11.25 -19.19 -1.20
C ILE A 140 -11.10 -20.27 -2.27
N ARG A 141 -11.21 -19.92 -3.57
CA ARG A 141 -11.01 -20.89 -4.67
C ARG A 141 -9.58 -21.44 -4.73
N LEU A 142 -8.61 -20.72 -4.16
CA LEU A 142 -7.23 -21.16 -4.03
C LEU A 142 -6.95 -21.97 -2.74
N ASN A 143 -7.98 -22.22 -1.90
CA ASN A 143 -7.86 -22.82 -0.56
C ASN A 143 -6.95 -22.01 0.39
N LYS A 144 -7.09 -20.67 0.32
CA LYS A 144 -6.43 -19.70 1.22
C LYS A 144 -7.52 -18.93 2.00
N GLU A 145 -8.38 -19.66 2.70
CA GLU A 145 -9.54 -19.09 3.41
C GLU A 145 -9.12 -18.19 4.58
N ASP A 146 -7.96 -18.45 5.18
CA ASP A 146 -7.35 -17.63 6.21
C ASP A 146 -7.13 -16.18 5.75
N ILE A 147 -6.52 -16.00 4.57
CA ILE A 147 -6.33 -14.68 3.95
C ILE A 147 -7.69 -14.04 3.64
N ALA A 148 -8.62 -14.80 3.09
CA ALA A 148 -9.95 -14.28 2.76
C ALA A 148 -10.71 -13.80 4.01
N PHE A 149 -10.66 -14.54 5.12
CA PHE A 149 -11.29 -14.14 6.37
C PHE A 149 -10.60 -12.95 7.02
N GLU A 150 -9.28 -12.86 6.93
CA GLU A 150 -8.55 -11.68 7.37
C GLU A 150 -8.93 -10.44 6.55
N MET A 151 -9.06 -10.57 5.23
CA MET A 151 -9.53 -9.48 4.35
C MET A 151 -10.93 -9.00 4.76
N LEU A 152 -11.85 -9.91 5.09
CA LEU A 152 -13.19 -9.55 5.59
C LEU A 152 -13.15 -8.86 6.96
N LYS A 153 -12.20 -9.24 7.82
CA LYS A 153 -12.03 -8.62 9.15
C LYS A 153 -11.61 -7.15 9.01
N TYR A 154 -10.61 -6.85 8.18
CA TYR A 154 -10.15 -5.47 7.98
C TYR A 154 -11.12 -4.66 7.10
N GLY A 155 -11.72 -5.30 6.09
CA GLY A 155 -12.67 -4.64 5.18
C GLY A 155 -14.07 -4.37 5.76
N LYS A 156 -14.31 -4.65 7.05
CA LYS A 156 -15.62 -4.44 7.70
C LYS A 156 -16.12 -3.00 7.56
N ASP A 157 -15.21 -2.03 7.64
CA ASP A 157 -15.51 -0.60 7.57
C ASP A 157 -14.97 0.06 6.28
N ILE A 158 -14.79 -0.71 5.19
CA ILE A 158 -14.09 -0.27 3.96
C ILE A 158 -14.70 0.96 3.26
N ASN A 159 -15.92 1.36 3.62
CA ASN A 159 -16.59 2.55 3.07
C ASN A 159 -16.51 3.80 3.96
N ARG A 160 -15.83 3.74 5.12
CA ARG A 160 -15.53 4.93 5.92
C ARG A 160 -14.39 5.72 5.30
#